data_AF-A0A1C7LLP8-F1
#
_entry.id   AF-A0A1C7LLP8-F1
#
_cell.length_a   1.000
_cell.length_b   1.000
_cell.length_c   1.000
_cell.angle_alpha   90.00
_cell.angle_beta   90.00
_cell.angle_gamma   90.00
#
_symmetry.space_group_name_H-M   'P 1'
#
loop_
_entity.id
_entity.type
_entity.pdbx_description
1 polymer ?
#
loop_
_entity_poly.entity_id
_entity_poly.type
_entity_poly.pdbx_seq_one_letter_code
_entity_poly.pdbx_strand_id
1 'polypeptide(L)'
;MGMEYGAFDDEGKDVYSKMKTAKVPFGSGRLRRPPPPPPTTLREFFLQNLEHIPPIIYTLLSCWTRFHKIGKSNVVVWDEAHFGKFGSHYLKREFYFDVHPPLGKMLVGFAGLLAGYDGTFDFASGAAYPDTVPYVAMRVMMATFGVALVPLGWYMQWSWA
;
A
#
# COMPACT_ATOMS: atom_id res chain seq x y z
N MET A 1 47.45 -25.71 39.78
CA MET A 1 46.06 -26.06 39.39
C MET A 1 45.43 -24.79 38.85
N GLY A 2 45.63 -24.50 37.56
CA GLY A 2 45.04 -23.33 36.91
C GLY A 2 43.59 -23.64 36.56
N MET A 3 42.66 -22.80 37.02
CA MET A 3 41.27 -22.83 36.60
C MET A 3 41.10 -21.79 35.50
N GLU A 4 41.10 -22.29 34.28
CA GLU A 4 40.76 -21.63 33.04
C GLU A 4 39.29 -21.16 33.11
N TYR A 5 39.07 -19.87 33.35
CA TYR A 5 37.78 -19.24 33.08
C TYR A 5 37.76 -18.89 31.59
N GLY A 6 37.16 -19.81 30.83
CA GLY A 6 37.07 -19.78 29.38
C GLY A 6 36.48 -18.49 28.83
N ALA A 7 37.12 -18.05 27.75
CA ALA A 7 36.66 -17.08 26.78
C ALA A 7 35.19 -17.28 26.41
N PHE A 8 34.33 -16.37 26.88
CA PHE A 8 32.99 -16.17 26.35
C PHE A 8 32.88 -14.71 25.89
N ASP A 9 32.71 -14.55 24.58
CA ASP A 9 31.92 -13.51 23.92
C ASP A 9 32.43 -12.06 23.83
N ASP A 10 33.71 -11.85 23.50
CA ASP A 10 34.19 -10.52 23.04
C ASP A 10 34.01 -10.27 21.52
N GLU A 11 33.74 -11.29 20.70
CA GLU A 11 33.60 -11.11 19.23
C GLU A 11 32.42 -10.22 18.81
N GLY A 12 31.32 -10.19 19.58
CA GLY A 12 30.12 -9.42 19.23
C GLY A 12 30.30 -7.89 19.29
N LYS A 13 31.21 -7.41 20.14
CA LYS A 13 31.53 -5.97 20.27
C LYS A 13 32.49 -5.49 19.18
N ASP A 14 33.30 -6.39 18.64
CA ASP A 14 34.31 -6.09 17.65
C ASP A 14 33.72 -5.84 16.27
N VAL A 15 32.62 -6.50 15.91
CA VAL A 15 31.91 -6.28 14.64
C VAL A 15 31.33 -4.87 14.57
N TYR A 16 30.69 -4.40 15.65
CA TYR A 16 30.17 -3.03 15.74
C TYR A 16 31.28 -1.98 15.78
N SER A 17 32.43 -2.28 16.39
CA SER A 17 33.58 -1.38 16.45
C SER A 17 34.30 -1.26 15.10
N LYS A 18 34.40 -2.35 14.32
CA LYS A 18 34.94 -2.32 12.94
C LYS A 18 34.10 -1.45 12.01
N MET A 19 32.80 -1.32 12.26
CA MET A 19 31.89 -0.51 11.44
C MET A 19 32.15 1.00 11.56
N LYS A 20 32.68 1.47 12.68
CA LYS A 20 33.04 2.90 12.88
C LYS A 20 34.33 3.31 12.17
N THR A 21 35.19 2.36 11.82
CA THR A 21 36.57 2.63 11.37
C THR A 21 36.74 2.51 9.85
N ALA A 22 35.66 2.27 9.09
CA ALA A 22 35.72 2.30 7.64
C ALA A 22 35.79 3.75 7.15
N LYS A 23 36.98 4.23 6.77
CA LYS A 23 37.17 5.51 6.08
C LYS A 23 36.28 5.54 4.84
N VAL A 24 35.26 6.40 4.85
CA VAL A 24 34.33 6.59 3.74
C VAL A 24 35.02 7.43 2.65
N PRO A 25 35.10 6.97 1.39
CA PRO A 25 35.53 7.83 0.30
C PRO A 25 34.45 8.89 0.04
N PHE A 26 34.88 10.14 -0.12
CA PHE A 26 34.00 11.26 -0.45
C PHE A 26 33.46 11.09 -1.88
N GLY A 27 32.24 10.54 -2.01
CA GLY A 27 31.57 10.34 -3.29
C GLY A 27 30.05 10.30 -3.11
N SER A 28 29.32 11.10 -3.89
CA SER A 28 27.86 11.24 -3.83
C SER A 28 27.14 10.05 -4.47
N GLY A 29 27.31 8.86 -3.91
CA GLY A 29 26.59 7.66 -4.29
C GLY A 29 26.11 6.97 -3.04
N ARG A 30 24.81 6.67 -2.95
CA ARG A 30 24.22 5.97 -1.80
C ARG A 30 25.06 4.73 -1.47
N LEU A 31 25.55 4.67 -0.24
CA LEU A 31 26.27 3.52 0.27
C LEU A 31 25.33 2.30 0.20
N ARG A 32 25.65 1.33 -0.67
CA ARG A 32 25.05 0.00 -0.60
C ARG A 32 25.43 -0.60 0.74
N ARG A 33 24.50 -0.59 1.71
CA ARG A 33 24.70 -1.29 2.98
C ARG A 33 24.92 -2.78 2.67
N PRO A 34 25.97 -3.42 3.22
CA PRO A 34 26.14 -4.86 3.05
C PRO A 34 24.93 -5.60 3.66
N PRO A 35 24.49 -6.73 3.08
CA PRO A 35 23.36 -7.49 3.61
C PRO A 35 23.68 -7.95 5.04
N PRO A 36 22.75 -7.80 6.00
CA PRO A 36 22.96 -8.27 7.36
C PRO A 36 23.14 -9.80 7.39
N PRO A 37 23.91 -10.33 8.36
CA PRO A 37 24.10 -11.78 8.51
C PRO A 37 22.75 -12.49 8.79
N PRO A 38 22.60 -13.76 8.40
CA PRO A 38 21.37 -14.52 8.66
C PRO A 38 21.07 -14.53 10.16
N PRO A 39 19.81 -14.27 10.57
CA PRO A 39 19.46 -14.11 11.97
C PRO A 39 19.64 -15.44 12.70
N THR A 40 20.49 -15.43 13.73
CA THR A 40 20.76 -16.60 14.57
C THR A 40 19.79 -16.65 15.76
N THR A 41 19.15 -15.52 16.08
CA THR A 41 18.24 -15.35 17.22
C THR A 41 16.96 -14.60 16.81
N LEU A 42 15.81 -14.91 17.42
CA LEU A 42 14.53 -14.21 17.17
C LEU A 42 14.64 -12.68 17.33
N ARG A 43 15.42 -12.23 18.32
CA ARG A 43 15.69 -10.81 18.55
C ARG A 43 16.43 -10.14 17.39
N GLU A 44 17.37 -10.84 16.75
CA GLU A 44 18.11 -10.32 15.58
C GLU A 44 17.20 -10.23 14.36
N PHE A 45 16.31 -11.21 14.16
CA PHE A 45 15.29 -11.16 13.11
C PHE A 45 14.39 -9.92 13.25
N PHE A 46 13.90 -9.62 14.47
CA PHE A 46 13.11 -8.41 14.70
C PHE A 46 13.93 -7.12 14.51
N LEU A 47 15.20 -7.10 14.95
CA LEU A 47 16.07 -5.93 14.77
C LEU A 47 16.40 -5.66 13.30
N GLN A 48 16.59 -6.71 12.50
CA GLN A 48 16.84 -6.62 11.06
C GLN A 48 15.57 -6.21 10.30
N ASN A 49 14.40 -6.68 10.72
CA ASN A 49 13.13 -6.42 10.03
C ASN A 49 12.39 -5.17 10.56
N LEU A 50 12.92 -4.47 11.57
CA LEU A 50 12.35 -3.25 12.13
C LEU A 50 12.09 -2.16 11.08
N GLU A 51 12.85 -2.12 9.98
CA GLU A 51 12.62 -1.17 8.89
C GLU A 51 11.32 -1.45 8.10
N HIS A 52 10.86 -2.71 8.09
CA HIS A 52 9.65 -3.14 7.38
C HIS A 52 8.41 -3.30 8.27
N ILE A 53 8.58 -3.33 9.60
CA ILE A 53 7.47 -3.47 10.55
C ILE A 53 6.53 -2.25 10.54
N PRO A 54 7.01 -0.98 10.59
CA PRO A 54 6.16 0.20 10.56
C PRO A 54 5.23 0.30 9.33
N PRO A 55 5.70 0.13 8.07
CA PRO A 55 4.81 0.23 6.92
C PRO A 55 3.75 -0.87 6.89
N ILE A 56 4.05 -2.07 7.40
CA ILE A 56 3.07 -3.14 7.55
C ILE A 56 1.98 -2.73 8.53
N ILE A 57 2.35 -2.18 9.69
CA ILE A 57 1.38 -1.70 10.70
C ILE A 57 0.49 -0.59 10.10
N TYR A 58 1.09 0.40 9.43
CA TYR A 58 0.31 1.48 8.80
C TYR A 58 -0.60 0.97 7.68
N THR A 59 -0.17 -0.04 6.92
CA THR A 59 -0.98 -0.67 5.87
C THR A 59 -2.18 -1.40 6.48
N LEU A 60 -1.98 -2.15 7.57
CA LEU A 60 -3.07 -2.82 8.30
C LEU A 60 -4.07 -1.81 8.89
N LEU A 61 -3.58 -0.72 9.49
CA LEU A 61 -4.43 0.37 9.98
C LEU A 61 -5.18 1.05 8.83
N SER A 62 -4.54 1.22 7.67
CA SER A 62 -5.19 1.78 6.48
C SER A 62 -6.26 0.84 5.92
N CYS A 63 -6.00 -0.47 5.88
CA CYS A 63 -7.02 -1.46 5.53
C CYS A 63 -8.21 -1.34 6.47
N TRP A 64 -7.96 -1.32 7.79
CA TRP A 64 -9.04 -1.24 8.78
C TRP A 64 -9.88 0.02 8.57
N THR A 65 -9.25 1.20 8.54
CA THR A 65 -9.95 2.48 8.42
C THR A 65 -10.67 2.65 7.08
N ARG A 66 -10.11 2.19 5.97
CA ARG A 66 -10.72 2.33 4.65
C ARG A 66 -11.82 1.30 4.38
N PHE A 67 -11.68 0.07 4.86
CA PHE A 67 -12.71 -0.96 4.69
C PHE A 67 -13.82 -0.89 5.75
N HIS A 68 -13.61 -0.16 6.86
CA HIS A 68 -14.63 -0.02 7.90
C HIS A 68 -15.89 0.68 7.37
N LYS A 69 -17.01 -0.04 7.35
CA LYS A 69 -18.35 0.48 6.98
C LYS A 69 -18.50 1.00 5.54
N ILE A 70 -17.73 0.48 4.58
CA ILE A 70 -17.86 0.84 3.15
C ILE A 70 -19.31 0.70 2.62
N GLY A 71 -20.02 -0.35 3.05
CA GLY A 71 -21.38 -0.64 2.58
C GLY A 71 -22.50 0.07 3.34
N LYS A 72 -22.21 0.94 4.32
CA LYS A 72 -23.27 1.53 5.16
C LYS A 72 -24.15 2.53 4.42
N SER A 73 -23.62 3.22 3.42
CA SER A 73 -24.39 4.15 2.58
C SER A 73 -24.90 3.44 1.34
N ASN A 74 -26.22 3.20 1.27
CA ASN A 74 -26.88 2.60 0.09
C ASN A 74 -27.34 3.66 -0.92
N VAL A 75 -26.79 4.88 -0.80
CA VAL A 75 -27.12 6.02 -1.65
C VAL A 75 -25.90 6.39 -2.48
N VAL A 76 -26.15 6.81 -3.73
CA VAL A 76 -25.13 7.33 -4.65
C VAL A 76 -24.55 8.62 -4.07
N VAL A 77 -23.26 8.58 -3.74
CA VAL A 77 -22.52 9.74 -3.23
C VAL A 77 -22.10 10.66 -4.39
N TRP A 78 -21.88 11.95 -4.13
CA TRP A 78 -21.50 12.97 -5.13
C TRP A 78 -20.43 12.52 -6.13
N ASP A 79 -19.37 11.87 -5.65
CA ASP A 79 -18.27 11.41 -6.50
C ASP A 79 -18.66 10.20 -7.36
N GLU A 80 -19.51 9.32 -6.84
CA GLU A 80 -20.03 8.13 -7.53
C GLU A 80 -21.03 8.48 -8.62
N ALA A 81 -21.81 9.56 -8.44
CA ALA A 81 -22.72 10.06 -9.46
C ALA A 81 -21.96 10.45 -10.75
N HIS A 82 -20.81 11.12 -10.59
CA HIS A 82 -19.99 11.54 -11.71
C HIS A 82 -19.17 10.37 -12.27
N PHE A 83 -18.39 9.68 -11.44
CA PHE A 83 -17.48 8.64 -11.90
C PHE A 83 -18.18 7.33 -12.29
N GLY A 84 -19.27 6.96 -11.60
CA GLY A 84 -20.07 5.77 -11.93
C GLY A 84 -20.79 5.90 -13.27
N LYS A 85 -21.26 7.10 -13.61
CA LYS A 85 -21.84 7.39 -14.92
C LYS A 85 -20.83 7.20 -16.05
N PHE A 86 -19.62 7.73 -15.88
CA PHE A 86 -18.54 7.51 -16.85
C PHE A 86 -18.13 6.04 -16.96
N GLY A 87 -18.02 5.33 -15.84
CA GLY A 87 -17.75 3.89 -15.84
C GLY A 87 -18.80 3.09 -16.64
N SER A 88 -20.06 3.50 -16.55
CA SER A 88 -21.17 2.88 -17.30
C SER A 88 -21.04 3.11 -18.81
N HIS A 89 -20.64 4.30 -19.26
CA HIS A 89 -20.38 4.55 -20.68
C HIS A 89 -19.21 3.72 -21.23
N TYR A 90 -18.16 3.48 -20.42
CA TYR A 90 -17.07 2.58 -20.81
C TYR A 90 -17.53 1.13 -20.95
N LEU A 91 -18.36 0.64 -20.04
CA LEU A 91 -18.94 -0.71 -20.11
C LEU A 91 -19.84 -0.88 -21.34
N LYS A 92 -20.65 0.14 -21.65
CA LYS A 92 -21.54 0.19 -22.82
C LYS A 92 -20.83 0.49 -24.15
N ARG A 93 -19.54 0.84 -24.12
CA ARG A 93 -18.75 1.26 -25.29
C ARG A 93 -19.38 2.44 -26.05
N GLU A 94 -20.03 3.33 -25.31
CA GLU A 94 -20.63 4.55 -25.86
C GLU A 94 -19.61 5.69 -25.85
N PHE A 95 -19.59 6.47 -26.93
CA PHE A 95 -18.78 7.67 -26.99
C PHE A 95 -19.39 8.76 -26.12
N TYR A 96 -18.58 9.35 -25.24
CA TYR A 96 -18.99 10.47 -24.38
C TYR A 96 -17.89 11.54 -24.38
N PHE A 97 -18.27 12.79 -24.16
CA PHE A 97 -17.33 13.91 -24.07
C PHE A 97 -16.96 14.18 -22.62
N ASP A 98 -15.67 14.42 -22.36
CA ASP A 98 -15.12 14.60 -21.03
C ASP A 98 -14.02 15.65 -20.98
N VAL A 99 -13.95 16.38 -19.88
CA VAL A 99 -12.92 17.39 -19.60
C VAL A 99 -11.67 16.76 -19.00
N HIS A 100 -11.79 15.61 -18.34
CA HIS A 100 -10.68 14.97 -17.61
C HIS A 100 -9.92 13.95 -18.46
N PRO A 101 -8.63 13.71 -18.17
CA PRO A 101 -7.88 12.62 -18.77
C PRO A 101 -8.56 11.25 -18.54
N PRO A 102 -8.55 10.35 -19.53
CA PRO A 102 -9.38 9.15 -19.53
C PRO A 102 -8.93 8.04 -18.56
N LEU A 103 -7.65 8.04 -18.14
CA LEU A 103 -7.08 6.93 -17.36
C LEU A 103 -7.84 6.61 -16.07
N GLY A 104 -8.20 7.62 -15.28
CA GLY A 104 -8.91 7.41 -14.03
C GLY A 104 -10.30 6.77 -14.25
N LYS A 105 -10.99 7.18 -15.31
CA LYS A 105 -12.35 6.73 -15.59
C LYS A 105 -12.38 5.35 -16.24
N MET A 106 -11.35 5.01 -17.01
CA MET A 106 -11.12 3.65 -17.46
C MET A 106 -10.89 2.69 -16.28
N LEU A 107 -10.16 3.11 -15.24
CA LEU A 107 -9.98 2.30 -14.03
C LEU A 107 -11.29 2.10 -13.27
N VAL A 108 -12.16 3.12 -13.22
CA VAL A 108 -13.49 3.01 -12.62
C VAL A 108 -14.38 2.04 -13.44
N GLY A 109 -14.36 2.14 -14.76
CA GLY A 109 -15.04 1.20 -15.65
C GLY A 109 -14.53 -0.24 -15.49
N PHE A 110 -13.21 -0.42 -15.37
CA PHE A 110 -12.58 -1.70 -15.10
C PHE A 110 -12.95 -2.27 -13.73
N ALA A 111 -13.03 -1.42 -12.69
CA ALA A 111 -13.53 -1.83 -11.39
C ALA A 111 -15.00 -2.26 -11.43
N GLY A 112 -15.83 -1.59 -12.25
CA GLY A 112 -17.20 -2.02 -12.54
C GLY A 112 -17.26 -3.38 -13.25
N LEU A 113 -16.39 -3.60 -14.25
CA LEU A 113 -16.28 -4.88 -14.96
C LEU A 113 -15.88 -6.03 -14.02
N LEU A 114 -14.87 -5.81 -13.16
CA LEU A 114 -14.44 -6.81 -12.17
C LEU A 114 -15.50 -7.07 -11.09
N ALA A 115 -16.31 -6.06 -10.76
CA ALA A 115 -17.43 -6.22 -9.84
C ALA A 115 -18.62 -6.98 -10.46
N GLY A 116 -18.65 -7.18 -11.78
CA GLY A 116 -19.76 -7.81 -12.48
C GLY A 116 -20.94 -6.85 -12.75
N TYR A 117 -20.66 -5.56 -12.91
CA TYR A 117 -21.66 -4.54 -13.20
C TYR A 117 -21.83 -4.34 -14.72
N ASP A 118 -23.07 -4.44 -15.22
CA ASP A 118 -23.40 -4.38 -16.65
C ASP A 118 -23.47 -2.95 -17.25
N GLY A 119 -23.31 -1.90 -16.44
CA GLY A 119 -23.39 -0.51 -16.95
C GLY A 119 -24.81 0.01 -17.17
N THR A 120 -25.85 -0.76 -16.83
CA THR A 120 -27.27 -0.43 -17.12
C THR A 120 -27.88 0.60 -16.17
N PHE A 121 -27.29 0.80 -14.99
CA PHE A 121 -27.78 1.74 -13.97
C PHE A 121 -27.30 3.17 -14.24
N ASP A 122 -28.23 4.13 -14.14
CA ASP A 122 -27.89 5.56 -14.19
C ASP A 122 -27.60 6.06 -12.77
N PHE A 123 -26.38 6.54 -12.55
CA PHE A 123 -25.92 7.01 -11.24
C PHE A 123 -26.43 8.42 -10.96
N ALA A 124 -27.74 8.55 -10.74
CA ALA A 124 -28.34 9.81 -10.32
C ALA A 124 -27.90 10.16 -8.89
N SER A 125 -27.54 11.43 -8.66
CA SER A 125 -27.13 11.92 -7.33
C SER A 125 -28.23 11.71 -6.30
N GLY A 126 -27.91 11.04 -5.18
CA GLY A 126 -28.88 10.78 -4.12
C GLY A 126 -29.86 9.62 -4.38
N ALA A 127 -29.75 8.91 -5.51
CA ALA A 127 -30.54 7.71 -5.74
C ALA A 127 -30.08 6.54 -4.87
N ALA A 128 -31.00 5.66 -4.49
CA ALA A 128 -30.68 4.41 -3.82
C ALA A 128 -30.17 3.38 -4.83
N TYR A 129 -29.16 2.58 -4.42
CA TYR A 129 -28.66 1.48 -5.24
C TYR A 129 -29.67 0.33 -5.27
N PRO A 130 -30.00 -0.23 -6.45
CA PRO A 130 -30.74 -1.47 -6.55
C PRO A 130 -29.83 -2.66 -6.23
N ASP A 131 -30.42 -3.78 -5.80
CA ASP A 131 -29.69 -5.01 -5.40
C ASP A 131 -28.85 -5.62 -6.54
N THR A 132 -29.12 -5.23 -7.79
CA THR A 132 -28.41 -5.67 -8.98
C THR A 132 -27.05 -5.00 -9.17
N VAL A 133 -26.77 -3.90 -8.45
CA VAL A 133 -25.53 -3.13 -8.61
C VAL A 133 -24.55 -3.49 -7.48
N PRO A 134 -23.40 -4.12 -7.77
CA PRO A 134 -22.40 -4.48 -6.77
C PRO A 134 -21.55 -3.27 -6.33
N TYR A 135 -22.18 -2.23 -5.78
CA TYR A 135 -21.52 -0.97 -5.39
C TYR A 135 -20.46 -1.17 -4.29
N VAL A 136 -20.65 -2.14 -3.39
CA VAL A 136 -19.67 -2.47 -2.34
C VAL A 136 -18.36 -2.96 -2.95
N ALA A 137 -18.40 -3.83 -3.96
CA ALA A 137 -17.21 -4.33 -4.62
C ALA A 137 -16.47 -3.21 -5.36
N MET A 138 -17.20 -2.32 -6.03
CA MET A 138 -16.62 -1.13 -6.68
C MET A 138 -15.93 -0.21 -5.67
N ARG A 139 -16.54 0.05 -4.51
CA ARG A 139 -15.93 0.84 -3.43
C ARG A 139 -14.69 0.18 -2.84
N VAL A 140 -14.71 -1.15 -2.66
CA VAL A 140 -13.56 -1.93 -2.19
C VAL A 140 -12.39 -1.77 -3.16
N MET A 141 -12.64 -1.85 -4.47
CA MET A 141 -11.61 -1.63 -5.49
C MET A 141 -11.03 -0.21 -5.48
N MET A 142 -11.83 0.82 -5.20
CA MET A 142 -11.29 2.18 -5.04
C MET A 142 -10.51 2.32 -3.73
N ALA A 143 -10.98 1.68 -2.66
CA ALA A 143 -10.30 1.68 -1.36
C ALA A 143 -8.95 0.95 -1.40
N THR A 144 -8.80 -0.12 -2.17
CA THR A 144 -7.52 -0.85 -2.29
C THR A 144 -6.41 0.02 -2.90
N PHE A 145 -6.72 0.83 -3.92
CA PHE A 145 -5.75 1.81 -4.45
C PHE A 145 -5.33 2.82 -3.37
N GLY A 146 -6.27 3.26 -2.53
CA GLY A 146 -5.97 4.14 -1.39
C GLY A 146 -5.11 3.48 -0.31
N VAL A 147 -5.26 2.17 -0.07
CA VAL A 147 -4.39 1.39 0.84
C VAL A 147 -3.00 1.24 0.23
N ALA A 148 -2.91 0.94 -1.07
CA ALA A 148 -1.64 0.72 -1.76
C ALA A 148 -0.70 1.93 -1.73
N LEU A 149 -1.25 3.15 -1.59
CA LEU A 149 -0.44 4.37 -1.43
C LEU A 149 0.33 4.44 -0.11
N VAL A 150 -0.10 3.73 0.95
CA VAL A 150 0.55 3.76 2.26
C VAL A 150 1.96 3.16 2.25
N PRO A 151 2.16 1.90 1.80
CA PRO A 151 3.51 1.34 1.69
C PRO A 151 4.35 2.09 0.64
N LEU A 152 3.73 2.53 -0.47
CA LEU A 152 4.44 3.30 -1.50
C LEU A 152 5.00 4.62 -0.95
N GLY A 153 4.21 5.36 -0.16
CA GLY A 153 4.64 6.59 0.48
C GLY A 153 5.81 6.37 1.45
N TRP A 154 5.76 5.28 2.23
CA TRP A 154 6.84 4.92 3.14
C TRP A 154 8.15 4.63 2.40
N TYR A 155 8.11 3.76 1.38
CA TYR A 155 9.31 3.40 0.61
C TYR A 155 9.86 4.56 -0.20
N MET A 156 8.99 5.46 -0.69
CA MET A 156 9.41 6.69 -1.33
C MET A 156 10.19 7.55 -0.35
N GLN A 157 9.63 7.85 0.83
CA GLN A 157 10.31 8.65 1.85
C GLN A 157 11.65 8.03 2.28
N TRP A 158 11.67 6.72 2.56
CA TRP A 158 12.89 6.01 2.90
C TRP A 158 13.96 6.10 1.81
N SER A 159 13.52 6.08 0.55
CA SER A 159 14.43 6.27 -0.55
C SER A 159 15.02 7.68 -0.58
N TRP A 160 14.42 8.72 -0.01
CA TRP A 160 14.99 10.08 -0.06
C TRP A 160 15.76 10.50 1.21
N ALA A 161 15.83 9.64 2.22
CA ALA A 161 16.59 9.84 3.47
C ALA A 161 17.96 9.16 3.42
#